data_AF-A0A521ABU1-F1
#
_entry.id   AF-A0A521ABU1-F1
#
_cell.length_a   1.000
_cell.length_b   1.000
_cell.length_c   1.000
_cell.angle_alpha   90.00
_cell.angle_beta   90.00
_cell.angle_gamma   90.00
#
_symmetry.space_group_name_H-M   'P 1'
#
loop_
_entity.id
_entity.type
_entity.pdbx_description
1 polymer ?
#
loop_
_entity_poly.entity_id
_entity_poly.type
_entity_poly.pdbx_seq_one_letter_code
_entity_poly.pdbx_strand_id
1 'polypeptide(L)'
;MKKENDNLDQLFNKFENQWDVQELNSDHQDVFLNKLNKKQPKKKNYWFAASIAATIVLMLGITLFYKNEKPKEFKFASKETQRTDSIFNILIDNELVKLKEKSSPQNEQIINDALKQMKVFDADYQKIINELQKNGENKQIIYAMISNLQTRISFLQTVLKRIEENENLKNTSHEKTL
;
A
#
# COMPACT_ATOMS: atom_id res chain seq x y z
N MET A 1 -34.03 21.53 -24.42
CA MET A 1 -32.68 22.10 -24.55
C MET A 1 -32.83 23.58 -24.90
N LYS A 2 -32.67 24.48 -23.94
CA LYS A 2 -32.55 25.93 -24.21
C LYS A 2 -31.17 26.17 -24.83
N LYS A 3 -31.15 26.86 -25.98
CA LYS A 3 -29.97 27.00 -26.84
C LYS A 3 -29.01 28.01 -26.22
N GLU A 4 -27.71 27.67 -26.20
CA GLU A 4 -26.61 28.56 -25.79
C GLU A 4 -26.58 29.91 -26.52
N ASN A 5 -27.23 30.00 -27.70
CA ASN A 5 -27.35 31.22 -28.49
C ASN A 5 -28.09 32.36 -27.77
N ASP A 6 -29.03 32.04 -26.87
CA ASP A 6 -29.83 33.03 -26.16
C ASP A 6 -28.93 33.99 -25.34
N ASN A 7 -27.77 33.50 -24.87
CA ASN A 7 -26.83 34.30 -24.07
C ASN A 7 -26.02 35.28 -24.92
N LEU A 8 -25.62 34.90 -26.14
CA LEU A 8 -24.88 35.80 -27.04
C LEU A 8 -25.80 36.88 -27.58
N ASP A 9 -27.02 36.50 -27.98
CA ASP A 9 -28.03 37.44 -28.46
C ASP A 9 -28.38 38.46 -27.37
N GLN A 10 -28.52 38.03 -26.11
CA GLN A 10 -28.70 38.93 -24.97
C GLN A 10 -27.50 39.86 -24.76
N LEU A 11 -26.27 39.38 -24.96
CA LEU A 11 -25.05 40.18 -24.82
C LEU A 11 -24.97 41.26 -25.91
N PHE A 12 -25.21 40.91 -27.18
CA PHE A 12 -25.21 41.86 -28.28
C PHE A 12 -26.31 42.92 -28.13
N ASN A 13 -27.53 42.50 -27.77
CA ASN A 13 -28.64 43.43 -27.52
C ASN A 13 -28.36 44.36 -26.33
N LYS A 14 -27.65 43.87 -25.30
CA LYS A 14 -27.26 44.69 -24.14
C LYS A 14 -26.25 45.78 -24.50
N PHE A 15 -25.36 45.52 -25.46
CA PHE A 15 -24.28 46.43 -25.84
C PHE A 15 -24.51 47.13 -27.19
N GLU A 16 -25.65 46.91 -27.86
CA GLU A 16 -26.01 47.39 -29.20
C GLU A 16 -25.72 48.90 -29.43
N ASN A 17 -25.81 49.70 -28.37
CA ASN A 17 -25.57 51.16 -28.42
C ASN A 17 -24.39 51.62 -27.55
N GLN A 18 -23.56 50.68 -27.09
CA GLN A 18 -22.36 50.93 -26.26
C GLN A 18 -21.07 50.53 -26.98
N TRP A 19 -21.17 50.12 -28.25
CA TRP A 19 -20.01 49.83 -29.06
C TRP A 19 -19.24 51.12 -29.33
N ASP A 20 -18.05 51.20 -28.77
CA ASP A 20 -17.13 52.29 -29.05
C ASP A 20 -16.62 52.12 -30.50
N VAL A 21 -17.03 53.03 -31.38
CA VAL A 21 -16.63 53.05 -32.79
C VAL A 21 -15.45 53.99 -33.01
N GLN A 22 -14.63 54.18 -31.97
CA GLN A 22 -13.48 55.06 -32.04
C GLN A 22 -12.46 54.49 -33.03
N GLU A 23 -12.11 55.31 -34.01
CA GLU A 23 -11.12 54.94 -35.02
C GLU A 23 -9.79 54.66 -34.32
N LEU A 24 -9.20 53.49 -34.59
CA LEU A 24 -7.92 53.15 -33.99
C LEU A 24 -6.88 54.19 -34.39
N ASN A 25 -6.01 54.57 -33.46
CA ASN A 25 -4.89 55.45 -33.74
C ASN A 25 -4.09 54.92 -34.95
N SER A 26 -3.65 55.81 -35.85
CA SER A 26 -2.88 55.49 -37.05
C SER A 26 -1.68 54.58 -36.80
N ASP A 27 -1.08 54.71 -35.61
CA ASP A 27 0.12 53.99 -35.22
C ASP A 27 -0.17 52.55 -34.74
N HIS A 28 -1.44 52.15 -34.65
CA HIS A 28 -1.84 50.82 -34.16
C HIS A 28 -1.25 49.68 -35.00
N GLN A 29 -1.21 49.86 -36.32
CA GLN A 29 -0.65 48.87 -37.24
C GLN A 29 0.85 48.66 -36.99
N ASP A 30 1.59 49.75 -36.74
CA ASP A 30 3.02 49.69 -36.46
C ASP A 30 3.31 49.09 -35.08
N VAL A 31 2.49 49.39 -34.08
CA VAL A 31 2.55 48.76 -32.76
C VAL A 31 2.31 47.25 -32.86
N PHE A 32 1.34 46.83 -33.68
CA PHE A 32 1.05 45.43 -33.92
C PHE A 32 2.22 44.72 -34.61
N LEU A 33 2.75 45.29 -35.69
CA LEU A 33 3.91 44.74 -36.42
C LEU A 33 5.15 44.65 -35.53
N ASN A 34 5.39 45.65 -34.68
CA ASN A 34 6.49 45.64 -33.72
C ASN A 34 6.32 44.53 -32.67
N LYS A 35 5.09 44.29 -32.18
CA LYS A 35 4.82 43.16 -31.27
C LYS A 35 4.96 41.80 -31.95
N LEU A 36 4.54 41.69 -33.22
CA LEU A 36 4.59 40.46 -34.01
C LEU A 36 6.03 40.05 -34.31
N ASN A 37 6.87 41.02 -34.69
CA ASN A 37 8.26 40.77 -35.09
C ASN A 37 9.24 40.65 -33.90
N LYS A 38 8.79 40.94 -32.68
CA LYS A 38 9.60 40.82 -31.47
C LYS A 38 9.76 39.34 -31.11
N LYS A 39 10.91 38.75 -31.47
CA LYS A 39 11.29 37.39 -31.03
C LYS A 39 11.30 37.33 -29.50
N GLN A 40 10.42 36.50 -28.94
CA GLN A 40 10.38 36.26 -27.50
C GLN A 40 11.72 35.65 -27.05
N PRO A 41 12.35 36.14 -25.97
CA PRO A 41 13.55 35.51 -25.45
C PRO A 41 13.22 34.07 -25.06
N LYS A 42 14.02 33.11 -25.52
CA LYS A 42 13.88 31.70 -25.11
C LYS A 42 14.10 31.64 -23.61
N LYS A 43 13.03 31.52 -22.83
CA LYS A 43 13.10 31.30 -21.39
C LYS A 43 13.81 29.97 -21.15
N LYS A 44 15.00 29.99 -20.58
CA LYS A 44 15.71 28.77 -20.16
C LYS A 44 14.85 28.08 -19.11
N ASN A 45 14.33 26.91 -19.45
CA ASN A 45 13.45 26.17 -18.56
C ASN A 45 14.30 25.30 -17.62
N TYR A 46 14.82 25.94 -16.56
CA TYR A 46 15.61 25.30 -15.52
C TYR A 46 14.83 24.21 -14.77
N TRP A 47 13.50 24.15 -14.91
CA TRP A 47 12.66 23.11 -14.34
C TRP A 47 12.97 21.72 -14.92
N PHE A 48 13.31 21.63 -16.22
CA PHE A 48 13.74 20.37 -16.83
C PHE A 48 15.12 19.91 -16.33
N ALA A 49 16.04 20.83 -16.06
CA ALA A 49 17.33 20.48 -15.48
C ALA A 49 17.19 20.07 -14.01
N ALA A 50 16.31 20.75 -13.26
CA ALA A 50 16.01 20.43 -11.87
C ALA A 50 15.32 19.06 -11.73
N SER A 51 14.42 18.71 -12.66
CA SER A 51 13.76 17.39 -12.64
C SER A 51 14.75 16.25 -12.88
N ILE A 52 15.74 16.43 -13.76
CA ILE A 52 16.83 15.46 -14.00
C ILE A 52 17.72 15.34 -12.76
N ALA A 53 18.09 16.45 -12.11
CA ALA A 53 18.87 16.39 -10.89
C ALA A 53 18.13 15.67 -9.76
N ALA A 54 16.82 15.93 -9.62
CA ALA A 54 15.99 15.32 -8.59
C ALA A 54 15.87 13.79 -8.76
N THR A 55 15.78 13.28 -10.00
CA THR A 55 15.71 11.83 -10.24
C THR A 55 17.02 11.14 -9.92
N ILE A 56 18.17 11.77 -10.20
CA ILE A 56 19.50 11.25 -9.83
C ILE A 56 19.65 11.20 -8.31
N VAL A 57 19.26 12.27 -7.61
CA VAL A 57 19.30 12.32 -6.14
C VAL A 57 18.38 11.26 -5.53
N LEU A 58 17.18 11.07 -6.07
CA LEU A 58 16.26 10.01 -5.62
C LEU A 58 16.83 8.62 -5.84
N MET A 59 17.42 8.34 -7.00
CA MET A 59 18.09 7.05 -7.25
C MET A 59 19.22 6.81 -6.27
N LEU A 60 20.11 7.78 -6.07
CA LEU A 60 21.22 7.65 -5.12
C LEU A 60 20.72 7.49 -3.68
N GLY A 61 19.69 8.25 -3.29
CA GLY A 61 19.05 8.12 -1.98
C GLY A 61 18.48 6.72 -1.77
N ILE A 62 17.67 6.22 -2.71
CA ILE A 62 17.14 4.86 -2.65
C ILE A 62 18.31 3.88 -2.54
N THR A 63 19.30 3.95 -3.42
CA THR A 63 20.41 2.98 -3.44
C THR A 63 21.24 2.96 -2.16
N LEU A 64 21.51 4.12 -1.56
CA LEU A 64 22.31 4.23 -0.32
C LEU A 64 21.52 3.82 0.93
N PHE A 65 20.20 4.04 0.94
CA PHE A 65 19.34 3.73 2.08
C PHE A 65 18.55 2.43 1.93
N TYR A 66 18.67 1.73 0.80
CA TYR A 66 18.01 0.44 0.55
C TYR A 66 18.67 -0.67 1.38
N LYS A 67 18.13 -0.92 2.57
CA LYS A 67 18.48 -2.12 3.34
C LYS A 67 17.76 -3.33 2.74
N ASN A 68 18.48 -4.12 1.95
CA ASN A 68 18.11 -5.51 1.68
C ASN A 68 18.36 -6.32 2.96
N GLU A 69 17.38 -6.35 3.87
CA GLU A 69 17.37 -7.38 4.91
C GLU A 69 17.13 -8.72 4.23
N LYS A 70 18.22 -9.41 3.88
CA LYS A 70 18.13 -10.83 3.54
C LYS A 70 17.41 -11.52 4.71
N PRO A 71 16.44 -12.42 4.45
CA PRO A 71 15.84 -13.20 5.52
C PRO A 71 16.99 -13.83 6.30
N LYS A 72 17.00 -13.61 7.63
CA LYS A 72 18.04 -14.17 8.50
C LYS A 72 17.96 -15.69 8.39
N GLU A 73 18.80 -16.28 7.55
CA GLU A 73 18.96 -17.73 7.51
C GLU A 73 19.62 -18.17 8.81
N PHE A 74 18.82 -18.78 9.67
CA PHE A 74 19.31 -19.34 10.92
C PHE A 74 20.14 -20.58 10.63
N LYS A 75 21.36 -20.60 11.15
CA LYS A 75 22.25 -21.76 11.03
C LYS A 75 21.90 -22.77 12.11
N PHE A 76 21.02 -23.69 11.78
CA PHE A 76 20.74 -24.87 12.59
C PHE A 76 21.91 -25.86 12.48
N ALA A 77 22.27 -26.49 13.60
CA ALA A 77 23.28 -27.55 13.64
C ALA A 77 22.75 -28.88 13.12
N SER A 78 21.46 -29.18 13.32
CA SER A 78 20.81 -30.40 12.84
C SER A 78 19.91 -30.15 11.63
N LYS A 79 19.94 -31.08 10.66
CA LYS A 79 19.10 -31.03 9.45
C LYS A 79 17.63 -31.20 9.81
N GLU A 80 17.34 -31.96 10.85
CA GLU A 80 16.00 -32.22 11.36
C GLU A 80 15.38 -30.93 11.88
N THR A 81 16.11 -30.16 12.71
CA THR A 81 15.65 -28.85 13.22
C THR A 81 15.40 -27.87 12.09
N GLN A 82 16.31 -27.79 11.12
CA GLN A 82 16.13 -26.96 9.92
C GLN A 82 14.88 -27.34 9.12
N ARG A 83 14.64 -28.64 8.92
CA ARG A 83 13.43 -29.13 8.23
C ARG A 83 12.18 -28.82 9.02
N THR A 84 12.21 -28.97 10.35
CA THR A 84 11.08 -28.64 11.21
C THR A 84 10.74 -27.14 11.12
N ASP A 85 11.72 -26.25 11.25
CA ASP A 85 11.51 -24.80 11.07
C ASP A 85 10.88 -24.50 9.70
N SER A 86 11.46 -25.03 8.63
CA SER A 86 10.97 -24.79 7.26
C SER A 86 9.53 -25.29 7.04
N ILE A 87 9.24 -26.55 7.40
CA ILE A 87 7.92 -27.16 7.18
C ILE A 87 6.86 -26.41 8.00
N PHE A 88 7.13 -26.13 9.28
CA PHE A 88 6.14 -25.51 10.14
C PHE A 88 5.90 -24.03 9.77
N ASN A 89 6.92 -23.29 9.33
CA ASN A 89 6.72 -21.94 8.82
C ASN A 89 5.83 -21.92 7.57
N ILE A 90 6.04 -22.86 6.63
CA ILE A 90 5.15 -23.01 5.46
C ILE A 90 3.71 -23.31 5.90
N LEU A 91 3.50 -24.18 6.90
CA LEU A 91 2.17 -24.48 7.41
C LEU A 91 1.52 -23.25 8.05
N ILE A 92 2.26 -22.50 8.87
CA ILE A 92 1.77 -21.26 9.50
C ILE A 92 1.40 -20.22 8.44
N ASP A 93 2.22 -20.04 7.41
CA ASP A 93 1.94 -19.12 6.30
C ASP A 93 0.66 -19.51 5.56
N ASN A 94 0.47 -20.80 5.29
CA ASN A 94 -0.75 -21.30 4.66
C ASN A 94 -1.99 -21.04 5.54
N GLU A 95 -1.91 -21.29 6.86
CA GLU A 95 -3.01 -20.99 7.79
C GLU A 95 -3.30 -19.48 7.88
N LEU A 96 -2.27 -18.62 7.83
CA LEU A 96 -2.44 -17.17 7.77
C LEU A 96 -3.10 -16.71 6.47
N VAL A 97 -2.80 -17.35 5.34
CA VAL A 97 -3.48 -17.09 4.05
C VAL A 97 -4.96 -17.42 4.17
N LYS A 98 -5.31 -18.62 4.65
CA LYS A 98 -6.72 -19.01 4.89
C LYS A 98 -7.44 -18.02 5.81
N LEU A 99 -6.76 -17.56 6.88
CA LEU A 99 -7.33 -16.58 7.81
C LEU A 99 -7.62 -15.25 7.11
N LYS A 100 -6.72 -14.79 6.24
CA LYS A 100 -6.92 -13.56 5.45
C LYS A 100 -8.02 -13.70 4.41
N GLU A 101 -8.19 -14.88 3.80
CA GLU A 101 -9.29 -15.15 2.86
C GLU A 101 -10.67 -15.04 3.52
N LYS A 102 -10.76 -15.25 4.84
CA LYS A 102 -11.98 -15.06 5.63
C LYS A 102 -12.29 -13.59 6.00
N SER A 103 -11.57 -12.63 5.41
CA SER A 103 -11.77 -11.19 5.69
C SER A 103 -13.17 -10.73 5.30
N SER A 104 -13.90 -10.18 6.28
CA SER A 104 -15.21 -9.57 6.12
C SER A 104 -15.43 -8.54 7.24
N PRO A 105 -16.35 -7.57 7.09
CA PRO A 105 -16.68 -6.65 8.19
C PRO A 105 -17.08 -7.36 9.49
N GLN A 106 -17.67 -8.55 9.37
CA GLN A 106 -18.10 -9.37 10.50
C GLN A 106 -16.93 -10.07 11.20
N ASN A 107 -15.92 -10.48 10.43
CA ASN A 107 -14.75 -11.22 10.94
C ASN A 107 -13.56 -10.31 11.27
N GLU A 108 -13.63 -9.01 10.94
CA GLU A 108 -12.51 -8.07 11.04
C GLU A 108 -11.89 -8.05 12.44
N GLN A 109 -12.71 -7.96 13.49
CA GLN A 109 -12.20 -7.89 14.87
C GLN A 109 -11.42 -9.16 15.26
N ILE A 110 -12.00 -10.34 15.05
CA ILE A 110 -11.37 -11.61 15.44
C ILE A 110 -10.08 -11.87 14.62
N ILE A 111 -10.07 -11.49 13.34
CA ILE A 111 -8.87 -11.58 12.49
C ILE A 111 -7.79 -10.62 13.01
N ASN A 112 -8.13 -9.36 13.30
CA ASN A 112 -7.18 -8.38 13.79
C ASN A 112 -6.56 -8.80 15.14
N ASP A 113 -7.38 -9.31 16.06
CA ASP A 113 -6.92 -9.82 17.34
C ASP A 113 -6.00 -11.04 17.16
N ALA A 114 -6.34 -11.96 16.24
CA ALA A 114 -5.51 -13.11 15.92
C ALA A 114 -4.16 -12.70 15.31
N LEU A 115 -4.14 -11.74 14.38
CA LEU A 115 -2.90 -11.21 13.80
C LEU A 115 -2.03 -10.52 14.85
N LYS A 116 -2.64 -9.82 15.81
CA LYS A 116 -1.92 -9.21 16.93
C LYS A 116 -1.29 -10.28 17.83
N GLN A 117 -2.02 -11.35 18.13
CA GLN A 117 -1.50 -12.47 18.91
C GLN A 117 -0.36 -13.21 18.17
N MET A 118 -0.47 -13.38 16.86
CA MET A 118 0.61 -13.97 16.05
C MET A 118 1.91 -13.18 16.14
N LYS A 119 1.85 -11.84 16.19
CA LYS A 119 3.06 -11.02 16.43
C LYS A 119 3.71 -11.29 17.79
N VAL A 120 2.93 -11.62 18.82
CA VAL A 120 3.48 -12.02 20.13
C VAL A 120 4.19 -13.36 20.01
N PHE A 121 3.55 -14.34 19.37
CA PHE A 121 4.21 -15.64 19.13
C PHE A 121 5.49 -15.49 18.31
N ASP A 122 5.48 -14.65 17.27
CA ASP A 122 6.65 -14.29 16.46
C ASP A 122 7.80 -13.78 17.30
N ALA A 123 7.53 -12.82 18.18
CA ALA A 123 8.54 -12.29 19.09
C ALA A 123 9.13 -13.39 20.01
N ASP A 124 8.30 -14.30 20.52
CA ASP A 124 8.77 -15.38 21.40
C ASP A 124 9.62 -16.42 20.66
N TYR A 125 9.28 -16.75 19.42
CA TYR A 125 10.12 -17.61 18.59
C TYR A 125 11.46 -16.97 18.26
N GLN A 126 11.48 -15.68 17.96
CA GLN A 126 12.74 -14.98 17.74
C GLN A 126 13.64 -15.05 18.98
N LYS A 127 13.08 -15.02 20.20
CA LYS A 127 13.87 -15.25 21.42
C LYS A 127 14.44 -16.66 21.46
N ILE A 128 13.64 -17.68 21.18
CA ILE A 128 14.08 -19.09 21.14
C ILE A 128 15.20 -19.28 20.12
N ILE A 129 15.07 -18.69 18.94
CA ILE A 129 16.09 -18.79 17.89
C ILE A 129 17.36 -18.03 18.28
N ASN A 130 17.26 -16.86 18.91
CA ASN A 130 18.43 -16.15 19.43
C ASN A 130 19.14 -16.97 20.53
N GLU A 131 18.39 -17.65 21.40
CA GLU A 131 18.96 -18.56 22.41
C GLU A 131 19.64 -19.76 21.77
N LEU A 132 19.05 -20.34 20.72
CA LEU A 132 19.64 -21.42 19.91
C LEU A 132 20.98 -20.99 19.31
N GLN A 133 21.04 -19.78 18.74
CA GLN A 133 22.27 -19.24 18.16
C GLN A 133 23.34 -18.96 19.22
N LYS A 134 22.95 -18.47 20.39
CA LYS A 134 23.87 -18.09 21.46
C LYS A 134 24.44 -19.31 22.19
N ASN A 135 23.57 -20.27 22.51
CA ASN A 135 23.89 -21.37 23.42
C ASN A 135 24.05 -22.72 22.70
N GLY A 136 23.79 -22.76 21.40
CA GLY A 136 23.79 -23.99 20.60
C GLY A 136 22.50 -24.80 20.76
N GLU A 137 22.33 -25.78 19.87
CA GLU A 137 21.19 -26.68 19.92
C GLU A 137 21.26 -27.60 21.15
N ASN A 138 20.19 -27.60 21.94
CA ASN A 138 19.98 -28.56 23.01
C ASN A 138 18.50 -28.95 23.10
N LYS A 139 18.22 -30.08 23.76
CA LYS A 139 16.87 -30.66 23.84
C LYS A 139 15.81 -29.68 24.35
N GLN A 140 16.15 -28.80 25.30
CA GLN A 140 15.20 -27.85 25.88
C GLN A 140 14.84 -26.75 24.87
N ILE A 141 15.84 -26.21 24.17
CA ILE A 141 15.63 -25.17 23.14
C ILE A 141 14.84 -25.76 21.96
N ILE A 142 15.18 -26.97 21.50
CA ILE A 142 14.44 -27.63 20.42
C ILE A 142 12.97 -27.91 20.84
N TYR A 143 12.75 -28.35 22.08
CA TYR A 143 11.40 -28.54 22.61
C TYR A 143 10.61 -27.23 22.66
N ALA A 144 11.22 -26.15 23.14
CA ALA A 144 10.60 -24.83 23.16
C ALA A 144 10.23 -24.34 21.75
N MET A 145 11.14 -24.55 20.79
CA MET A 145 10.92 -24.22 19.37
C MET A 145 9.71 -24.97 18.81
N ILE A 146 9.68 -26.29 18.94
CA ILE A 146 8.59 -27.15 18.44
C ILE A 146 7.27 -26.77 19.13
N SER A 147 7.29 -26.59 20.45
CA SER A 147 6.09 -26.23 21.21
C SER A 147 5.53 -24.89 20.75
N ASN A 148 6.37 -23.87 20.54
CA ASN A 148 5.93 -22.57 20.04
C ASN A 148 5.29 -22.68 18.65
N LEU A 149 5.91 -23.43 17.73
CA LEU A 149 5.37 -23.66 16.38
C LEU A 149 4.02 -24.39 16.42
N GLN A 150 3.89 -25.43 17.24
CA GLN A 150 2.64 -26.16 17.43
C GLN A 150 1.53 -25.26 18.02
N THR A 151 1.86 -24.44 19.01
CA THR A 151 0.91 -23.50 19.62
C THR A 151 0.35 -22.52 18.59
N ARG A 152 1.19 -21.97 17.71
CA ARG A 152 0.74 -21.05 16.65
C ARG A 152 -0.24 -21.71 15.69
N ILE A 153 0.09 -22.91 15.22
CA ILE A 153 -0.76 -23.65 14.28
C ILE A 153 -2.11 -23.95 14.94
N SER A 154 -2.09 -24.48 16.17
CA SER A 154 -3.31 -24.79 16.93
C SER A 154 -4.16 -23.54 17.19
N PHE A 155 -3.53 -22.41 17.50
CA PHE A 155 -4.21 -21.13 17.65
C PHE A 155 -4.90 -20.69 16.37
N LEU A 156 -4.19 -20.67 15.23
CA LEU A 156 -4.76 -20.27 13.94
C LEU A 156 -5.93 -21.17 13.52
N GLN A 157 -5.79 -22.48 13.69
CA GLN A 157 -6.87 -23.45 13.43
C GLN A 157 -8.09 -23.19 14.30
N THR A 158 -7.88 -22.86 15.58
CA THR A 158 -8.97 -22.53 16.52
C THR A 158 -9.70 -21.25 16.10
N VAL A 159 -8.96 -20.22 15.68
CA VAL A 159 -9.53 -18.97 15.18
C VAL A 159 -10.35 -19.22 13.91
N LEU A 160 -9.79 -19.94 12.94
CA LEU A 160 -10.48 -20.29 11.69
C LEU A 160 -11.78 -21.05 11.95
N LYS A 161 -11.73 -22.07 12.81
CA LYS A 161 -12.90 -22.84 13.21
C LYS A 161 -13.98 -21.96 13.82
N ARG A 162 -13.61 -21.03 14.70
CA ARG A 162 -14.56 -20.10 15.33
C ARG A 162 -15.20 -19.15 14.31
N ILE A 163 -14.45 -18.72 13.31
CA ILE A 163 -15.00 -17.92 12.21
C ILE A 163 -16.04 -18.74 11.43
N GLU A 164 -15.71 -19.97 11.05
CA GLU A 164 -16.62 -20.86 10.32
C GLU A 164 -17.90 -21.17 11.10
N GLU A 165 -17.79 -21.46 12.40
CA GLU A 165 -18.95 -21.69 13.27
C GLU A 165 -19.87 -20.47 13.34
N ASN A 166 -19.29 -19.27 13.47
CA ASN A 166 -20.05 -18.01 13.51
C ASN A 166 -20.75 -17.71 12.17
N GLU A 167 -20.12 -18.02 11.04
CA GLU A 167 -20.71 -17.89 9.71
C GLU A 167 -21.91 -18.82 9.54
N ASN A 168 -21.78 -20.08 9.97
CA ASN A 168 -22.85 -21.09 9.87
C ASN A 168 -24.07 -20.77 10.74
N LEU A 169 -23.86 -20.27 11.95
CA LEU A 169 -24.96 -19.89 12.85
C LEU A 169 -25.84 -18.78 12.25
N LYS A 170 -25.26 -17.83 11.51
CA LYS A 170 -26.05 -16.78 10.84
C LYS A 170 -26.89 -17.32 9.68
N ASN A 171 -26.33 -18.21 8.86
CA ASN A 171 -27.07 -18.81 7.74
C ASN A 171 -28.30 -19.57 8.22
N THR A 172 -28.18 -20.36 9.30
CA THR A 172 -29.31 -21.12 9.87
C THR A 172 -30.36 -20.24 10.56
N SER A 173 -29.99 -19.06 11.07
CA SER A 173 -30.95 -18.13 11.66
C SER A 173 -31.85 -17.45 10.62
N HIS A 174 -31.42 -17.38 9.36
CA HIS A 174 -32.21 -16.80 8.27
C HIS A 174 -33.20 -17.79 7.64
N GLU A 175 -33.06 -19.10 7.88
CA GLU A 175 -33.96 -20.13 7.35
C GLU A 175 -35.23 -20.37 8.19
N LYS A 176 -35.33 -19.82 9.41
CA LYS A 176 -36.50 -19.99 10.31
C LYS A 176 -37.61 -18.95 10.14
N THR A 177 -37.71 -18.32 8.98
CA THR A 177 -38.84 -17.41 8.67
C THR A 177 -39.62 -17.94 7.47
N LEU A 178 -40.40 -18.99 7.70
CA LEU A 178 -41.50 -19.46 6.84
C LEU A 178 -42.69 -19.82 7.72
#